data_AF-A0A9X3F8Y9-F1
#
_entry.id   AF-A0A9X3F8Y9-F1
#
_cell.length_a   1.000
_cell.length_b   1.000
_cell.length_c   1.000
_cell.angle_alpha   90.00
_cell.angle_beta   90.00
_cell.angle_gamma   90.00
#
_symmetry.space_group_name_H-M   'P 1'
#
loop_
_entity.id
_entity.type
_entity.pdbx_description
1 polymer ?
#
loop_
_entity_poly.entity_id
_entity_poly.type
_entity_poly.pdbx_seq_one_letter_code
_entity_poly.pdbx_strand_id
1 'polypeptide(L)'
;MKKDKSRRSLLKNISLASFAALAATGCNMKELEEFFQRNFRTLSDKEKDDIINNLEQKYKEKYDKEFQVSAQAAMDQVEFAYALDLSRCVGCRKCVYACVGENNQSRSPQIHWIQVLQMEKEKGIDFAHSDVHYNPEKVPEKGHFYLPVACQQCQNPQCTTVCPVKATWQEPDGIVVVDYNWCIGCRYCMAACPYGARHFNWGEPEIPAEELNTDMHYLGNRPRMKGVVEKCTFCIQRVRKGKYPSCVEVCPVGARKFGNLLDPESEIRYILENKRVLVLKEELNTQPRFYYFFGV
;
A
#
# COMPACT_ATOMS: atom_id res chain seq x y z
N MET A 1 15.48 29.04 -3.92
CA MET A 1 14.30 28.13 -3.82
C MET A 1 13.79 27.81 -5.22
N LYS A 2 14.16 26.66 -5.80
CA LYS A 2 13.57 26.19 -7.06
C LYS A 2 12.09 25.85 -6.77
N LYS A 3 11.14 26.64 -7.30
CA LYS A 3 9.71 26.32 -7.25
C LYS A 3 9.50 25.02 -8.00
N ASP A 4 9.15 23.96 -7.28
CA ASP A 4 8.78 22.67 -7.85
C ASP A 4 7.48 22.84 -8.66
N LYS A 5 7.60 22.99 -9.99
CA LYS A 5 6.49 23.19 -10.93
C LYS A 5 5.72 21.88 -11.18
N SER A 6 5.47 21.07 -10.16
CA SER A 6 4.73 19.82 -10.31
C SER A 6 3.22 20.05 -10.36
N ARG A 7 2.48 19.22 -11.12
CA ARG A 7 0.99 19.24 -11.16
C ARG A 7 0.37 19.17 -9.76
N ARG A 8 1.07 18.51 -8.83
CA ARG A 8 0.71 18.43 -7.41
C ARG A 8 0.75 19.79 -6.70
N SER A 9 1.71 20.65 -7.02
CA SER A 9 1.72 22.03 -6.52
C SER A 9 0.56 22.85 -7.09
N LEU A 10 0.20 22.64 -8.35
CA LEU A 10 -0.95 23.32 -8.96
C LEU A 10 -2.25 22.92 -8.26
N LEU A 11 -2.51 21.61 -8.12
CA LEU A 11 -3.72 21.10 -7.47
C LEU A 11 -3.82 21.43 -5.98
N LYS A 12 -2.68 21.55 -5.26
CA LYS A 12 -2.66 22.03 -3.86
C LYS A 12 -2.97 23.52 -3.74
N ASN A 13 -2.57 24.31 -4.73
CA ASN A 13 -2.70 25.77 -4.72
C ASN A 13 -4.01 26.26 -5.34
N ILE A 14 -4.77 25.38 -6.01
CA ILE A 14 -6.17 25.62 -6.35
C ILE A 14 -6.97 25.50 -5.05
N SER A 15 -6.99 26.59 -4.29
CA SER A 15 -7.82 26.76 -3.10
C SER A 15 -9.27 26.99 -3.53
N LEU A 16 -10.24 26.79 -2.63
CA LEU A 16 -11.66 27.10 -2.90
C LEU A 16 -11.88 28.55 -3.41
N ALA A 17 -10.94 29.48 -3.15
CA ALA A 17 -10.96 30.83 -3.70
C ALA A 17 -10.67 30.88 -5.21
N SER A 18 -9.94 29.90 -5.77
CA SER A 18 -9.73 29.75 -7.21
C SER A 18 -11.02 29.33 -7.94
N PHE A 19 -11.92 28.61 -7.26
CA PHE A 19 -13.25 28.30 -7.80
C PHE A 19 -14.12 29.56 -7.88
N ALA A 20 -14.04 30.45 -6.89
CA ALA A 20 -14.71 31.75 -6.94
C ALA A 20 -14.09 32.68 -8.00
N ALA A 21 -12.77 32.63 -8.19
CA ALA A 21 -12.09 33.38 -9.24
C ALA A 21 -12.40 32.84 -10.66
N LEU A 22 -12.55 31.52 -10.82
CA LEU A 22 -12.98 30.89 -12.08
C LEU A 22 -14.46 31.14 -12.40
N ALA A 23 -15.30 31.24 -11.36
CA ALA A 23 -16.69 31.68 -11.51
C ALA A 23 -16.80 33.17 -11.86
N ALA A 24 -15.86 34.00 -11.40
CA ALA A 24 -15.79 35.43 -11.73
C ALA A 24 -15.28 35.69 -13.17
N THR A 25 -14.62 34.72 -13.81
CA THR A 25 -14.14 34.82 -15.21
C THR A 25 -15.10 34.20 -16.24
N GLY A 26 -16.30 33.76 -15.84
CA GLY A 26 -17.26 33.19 -16.78
C GLY A 26 -16.83 31.85 -17.39
N CYS A 27 -16.02 31.05 -16.69
CA CYS A 27 -15.79 29.66 -17.12
C CYS A 27 -17.10 28.89 -17.01
N ASN A 28 -17.61 28.43 -18.15
CA ASN A 28 -18.86 27.70 -18.22
C ASN A 28 -18.68 26.35 -17.50
N MET A 29 -19.63 25.92 -16.67
CA MET A 29 -19.55 24.62 -15.98
C MET A 29 -19.37 23.45 -16.97
N LYS A 30 -19.91 23.60 -18.19
CA LYS A 30 -19.67 22.68 -19.31
C LYS A 30 -18.23 22.66 -19.82
N GLU A 31 -17.51 23.79 -19.80
CA GLU A 31 -16.10 23.83 -20.23
C GLU A 31 -15.17 23.21 -19.19
N LEU A 32 -15.51 23.36 -17.91
CA LEU A 32 -14.79 22.67 -16.83
C LEU A 32 -15.05 21.16 -16.87
N GLU A 33 -16.31 20.77 -17.10
CA GLU A 33 -16.72 19.37 -17.26
C GLU A 33 -16.12 18.76 -18.54
N GLU A 34 -16.09 19.48 -19.68
CA GLU A 34 -15.37 19.11 -20.90
C GLU A 34 -13.85 19.09 -20.70
N PHE A 35 -13.28 20.00 -19.91
CA PHE A 35 -11.85 20.01 -19.60
C PHE A 35 -11.48 18.76 -18.81
N PHE A 36 -12.24 18.38 -17.78
CA PHE A 36 -11.95 17.15 -17.04
C PHE A 36 -12.29 15.89 -17.85
N GLN A 37 -13.36 15.89 -18.66
CA GLN A 37 -13.66 14.78 -19.58
C GLN A 37 -12.62 14.61 -20.69
N ARG A 38 -12.02 15.70 -21.20
CA ARG A 38 -10.98 15.67 -22.25
C ARG A 38 -9.56 15.43 -21.71
N ASN A 39 -9.26 15.81 -20.46
CA ASN A 39 -7.88 15.80 -19.94
C ASN A 39 -7.49 14.54 -19.13
N PHE A 40 -8.39 13.58 -18.92
CA PHE A 40 -8.02 12.24 -18.48
C PHE A 40 -7.89 11.30 -19.69
N ARG A 41 -6.85 11.56 -20.50
CA ARG A 41 -6.43 10.63 -21.55
C ARG A 41 -5.61 9.52 -20.94
N THR A 42 -5.80 8.29 -21.41
CA THR A 42 -4.83 7.21 -21.18
C THR A 42 -3.48 7.62 -21.77
N LEU A 43 -2.41 7.41 -21.01
CA LEU A 43 -1.06 7.65 -21.53
C LEU A 43 -0.77 6.66 -22.65
N SER A 44 -0.20 7.14 -23.74
CA SER A 44 0.40 6.30 -24.77
C SER A 44 1.61 5.57 -24.20
N ASP A 45 2.00 4.45 -24.80
CA ASP A 45 3.13 3.67 -24.29
C ASP A 45 4.44 4.46 -24.32
N LYS A 46 4.63 5.29 -25.35
CA LYS A 46 5.76 6.24 -25.40
C LYS A 46 5.78 7.22 -24.22
N GLU A 47 4.63 7.79 -23.86
CA GLU A 47 4.56 8.70 -22.70
C GLU A 47 4.84 7.98 -21.38
N LYS A 48 4.44 6.71 -21.25
CA LYS A 48 4.77 5.89 -20.07
C LYS A 48 6.28 5.64 -20.00
N ASP A 49 6.89 5.26 -21.12
CA ASP A 49 8.33 5.02 -21.21
C ASP A 49 9.13 6.29 -20.91
N ASP A 50 8.71 7.43 -21.44
CA ASP A 50 9.31 8.73 -21.14
C ASP A 50 9.24 9.04 -19.63
N ILE A 51 8.10 8.77 -18.97
CA ILE A 51 7.95 8.95 -17.52
C ILE A 51 8.89 8.02 -16.74
N ILE A 52 8.98 6.75 -17.15
CA ILE A 52 9.86 5.75 -16.54
C ILE A 52 11.32 6.19 -16.64
N ASN A 53 11.78 6.53 -17.85
CA ASN A 53 13.14 6.99 -18.11
C ASN A 53 13.47 8.24 -17.28
N ASN A 54 12.54 9.20 -17.21
CA ASN A 54 12.71 10.40 -16.38
C ASN A 54 12.81 10.08 -14.88
N LEU A 55 12.07 9.07 -14.40
CA LEU A 55 12.17 8.64 -13.01
C LEU A 55 13.51 7.96 -12.72
N GLU A 56 13.96 7.07 -13.59
CA GLU A 56 15.25 6.39 -13.46
C GLU A 56 16.40 7.39 -13.45
N GLN A 57 16.44 8.33 -14.41
CA GLN A 57 17.43 9.41 -14.44
C GLN A 57 17.40 10.25 -13.16
N LYS A 58 16.20 10.66 -12.71
CA LYS A 58 16.06 11.44 -11.47
C LYS A 58 16.57 10.68 -10.25
N TYR A 59 16.32 9.37 -10.15
CA TYR A 59 16.80 8.58 -9.02
C TYR A 59 18.30 8.32 -9.11
N LYS A 60 18.84 8.12 -10.31
CA LYS A 60 20.28 8.04 -10.54
C LYS A 60 20.99 9.31 -10.10
N GLU A 61 20.51 10.49 -10.51
CA GLU A 61 21.06 11.77 -10.07
C GLU A 61 20.97 11.98 -8.56
N LYS A 62 19.88 11.52 -7.92
CA LYS A 62 19.63 11.74 -6.50
C LYS A 62 20.43 10.80 -5.59
N TYR A 63 20.58 9.54 -5.99
CA TYR A 63 21.12 8.47 -5.12
C TYR A 63 22.41 7.85 -5.63
N ASP A 64 22.92 8.30 -6.78
CA ASP A 64 24.14 7.79 -7.43
C ASP A 64 24.11 6.26 -7.63
N LYS A 65 22.95 5.75 -8.08
CA LYS A 65 22.70 4.32 -8.33
C LYS A 65 21.85 4.12 -9.57
N GLU A 66 22.02 2.99 -10.25
CA GLU A 66 21.12 2.59 -11.33
C GLU A 66 19.81 2.05 -10.76
N PHE A 67 18.69 2.51 -11.32
CA PHE A 67 17.34 2.09 -10.92
C PHE A 67 16.64 1.45 -12.11
N GLN A 68 15.84 0.42 -11.83
CA GLN A 68 14.95 -0.18 -12.81
C GLN A 68 13.51 0.08 -12.37
N VAL A 69 12.75 0.86 -13.13
CA VAL A 69 11.35 1.18 -12.82
C VAL A 69 10.45 0.48 -13.82
N SER A 70 9.78 -0.57 -13.38
CA SER A 70 8.75 -1.25 -14.16
C SER A 70 7.39 -0.53 -14.09
N ALA A 71 6.62 -0.61 -15.17
CA ALA A 71 5.20 -0.26 -15.20
C ALA A 71 4.37 -1.45 -15.70
N GLN A 72 4.76 -2.67 -15.29
CA GLN A 72 4.09 -3.90 -15.67
C GLN A 72 2.60 -3.81 -15.32
N ALA A 73 1.73 -4.05 -16.31
CA ALA A 73 0.29 -3.99 -16.12
C ALA A 73 -0.20 -5.02 -15.09
N ALA A 74 -1.41 -4.81 -14.59
CA ALA A 74 -2.11 -5.83 -13.82
C ALA A 74 -2.22 -7.14 -14.60
N MET A 75 -2.27 -8.24 -13.88
CA MET A 75 -2.52 -9.56 -14.46
C MET A 75 -4.03 -9.75 -14.59
N ASP A 76 -4.49 -10.07 -15.79
CA ASP A 76 -5.88 -10.47 -16.03
C ASP A 76 -6.14 -11.86 -15.42
N GLN A 77 -7.37 -12.10 -14.97
CA GLN A 77 -7.82 -13.38 -14.37
C GLN A 77 -6.99 -13.82 -13.15
N VAL A 78 -6.39 -12.86 -12.45
CA VAL A 78 -5.74 -13.07 -11.16
C VAL A 78 -6.42 -12.21 -10.13
N GLU A 79 -6.59 -12.72 -8.91
CA GLU A 79 -7.03 -11.92 -7.78
C GLU A 79 -6.15 -12.24 -6.58
N PHE A 80 -5.21 -11.36 -6.26
CA PHE A 80 -4.27 -11.63 -5.17
C PHE A 80 -4.94 -11.58 -3.80
N ALA A 81 -4.69 -12.60 -3.00
CA ALA A 81 -5.17 -12.71 -1.64
C ALA A 81 -4.07 -13.17 -0.69
N TYR A 82 -4.29 -12.89 0.59
CA TYR A 82 -3.35 -13.11 1.67
C TYR A 82 -4.03 -13.90 2.79
N ALA A 83 -3.35 -14.88 3.37
CA ALA A 83 -3.82 -15.57 4.57
C ALA A 83 -2.71 -15.61 5.63
N LEU A 84 -3.08 -15.45 6.90
CA LEU A 84 -2.13 -15.41 8.01
C LEU A 84 -2.54 -16.40 9.10
N ASP A 85 -1.67 -17.40 9.33
CA ASP A 85 -1.81 -18.40 10.39
C ASP A 85 -1.36 -17.81 11.74
N LEU A 86 -2.33 -17.50 12.58
CA LEU A 86 -2.11 -16.95 13.91
C LEU A 86 -1.55 -17.98 14.90
N SER A 87 -1.72 -19.28 14.62
CA SER A 87 -1.16 -20.34 15.47
C SER A 87 0.37 -20.45 15.33
N ARG A 88 0.89 -20.12 14.14
CA ARG A 88 2.33 -20.19 13.82
C ARG A 88 3.06 -18.87 14.03
N CYS A 89 2.35 -17.74 14.02
CA CYS A 89 2.95 -16.42 14.14
C CYS A 89 3.61 -16.22 15.51
N VAL A 90 4.94 -16.10 15.53
CA VAL A 90 5.73 -15.91 16.77
C VAL A 90 5.98 -14.45 17.14
N GLY A 91 5.51 -13.47 16.36
CA GLY A 91 5.75 -12.06 16.70
C GLY A 91 7.17 -11.53 16.45
N CYS A 92 8.02 -12.24 15.70
CA CYS A 92 9.43 -11.85 15.49
C CYS A 92 9.68 -10.57 14.67
N ARG A 93 8.63 -9.92 14.14
CA ARG A 93 8.67 -8.69 13.30
C ARG A 93 9.60 -8.71 12.07
N LYS A 94 10.23 -9.83 11.70
CA LYS A 94 11.03 -9.96 10.45
C LYS A 94 10.28 -9.49 9.20
N CYS A 95 8.98 -9.80 9.15
CA CYS A 95 8.08 -9.34 8.08
C CYS A 95 7.94 -7.82 7.99
N VAL A 96 8.03 -7.09 9.10
CA VAL A 96 7.98 -5.62 9.14
C VAL A 96 9.25 -5.07 8.50
N TYR A 97 10.43 -5.50 8.99
CA TYR A 97 11.72 -5.02 8.48
C TYR A 97 11.96 -5.39 7.01
N ALA A 98 11.55 -6.59 6.59
CA ALA A 98 11.62 -6.97 5.18
C ALA A 98 10.70 -6.11 4.30
N CYS A 99 9.51 -5.73 4.78
CA CYS A 99 8.62 -4.83 4.07
C CYS A 99 9.21 -3.42 3.97
N VAL A 100 9.91 -2.97 5.01
CA VAL A 100 10.59 -1.67 5.11
C VAL A 100 11.77 -1.55 4.14
N GLY A 101 12.58 -2.60 4.01
CA GLY A 101 13.66 -2.69 3.02
C GLY A 101 13.12 -2.82 1.58
N GLU A 102 12.29 -3.83 1.34
CA GLU A 102 11.75 -4.12 0.00
C GLU A 102 10.97 -2.95 -0.60
N ASN A 103 10.16 -2.28 0.24
CA ASN A 103 9.29 -1.21 -0.21
C ASN A 103 9.86 0.18 0.04
N ASN A 104 11.17 0.34 0.26
CA ASN A 104 11.81 1.65 0.42
C ASN A 104 11.04 2.57 1.39
N GLN A 105 10.61 2.04 2.55
CA GLN A 105 9.87 2.83 3.55
C GLN A 105 10.80 3.81 4.26
N SER A 106 10.27 4.98 4.64
CA SER A 106 11.04 6.00 5.34
C SER A 106 11.64 5.46 6.64
N ARG A 107 12.93 5.73 6.89
CA ARG A 107 13.59 5.46 8.17
C ARG A 107 13.40 6.62 9.16
N SER A 108 13.31 7.85 8.65
CA SER A 108 13.10 9.07 9.43
C SER A 108 12.17 10.03 8.67
N PRO A 109 10.94 10.31 9.19
CA PRO A 109 10.28 9.58 10.26
C PRO A 109 10.05 8.11 9.87
N GLN A 110 10.12 7.20 10.83
CA GLN A 110 9.94 5.77 10.58
C GLN A 110 8.48 5.47 10.18
N ILE A 111 8.30 4.75 9.08
CA ILE A 111 6.99 4.26 8.64
C ILE A 111 7.05 2.73 8.53
N HIS A 112 6.05 2.06 9.11
CA HIS A 112 5.86 0.62 9.02
C HIS A 112 4.47 0.30 8.46
N TRP A 113 4.40 -0.30 7.28
CA TRP A 113 3.13 -0.75 6.67
C TRP A 113 2.51 -1.97 7.35
N ILE A 114 3.28 -2.69 8.15
CA ILE A 114 2.85 -3.86 8.90
C ILE A 114 3.07 -3.54 10.37
N GLN A 115 2.01 -3.63 11.17
CA GLN A 115 2.08 -3.54 12.63
C GLN A 115 1.81 -4.92 13.20
N VAL A 116 2.70 -5.41 14.07
CA VAL A 116 2.47 -6.68 14.77
C VAL A 116 1.96 -6.35 16.16
N LEU A 117 0.70 -6.70 16.43
CA LEU A 117 0.06 -6.50 17.72
C LEU A 117 0.30 -7.76 18.57
N GLN A 118 0.81 -7.60 19.78
CA GLN A 118 0.80 -8.64 20.81
C GLN A 118 -0.57 -8.63 21.49
N MET A 119 -1.14 -9.82 21.65
CA MET A 119 -2.46 -10.06 22.20
C MET A 119 -2.37 -11.08 23.33
N GLU A 120 -3.11 -10.87 24.41
CA GLU A 120 -3.27 -11.85 25.48
C GLU A 120 -4.25 -12.95 25.03
N LYS A 121 -3.86 -14.22 25.15
CA LYS A 121 -4.70 -15.36 24.74
C LYS A 121 -6.04 -15.40 25.49
N GLU A 122 -6.04 -15.02 26.77
CA GLU A 122 -7.23 -15.04 27.63
C GLU A 122 -8.30 -14.02 27.20
N LYS A 123 -7.87 -12.90 26.61
CA LYS A 123 -8.77 -11.82 26.14
C LYS A 123 -9.19 -11.98 24.67
N GLY A 124 -8.56 -12.90 23.93
CA GLY A 124 -8.80 -13.07 22.50
C GLY A 124 -8.32 -11.86 21.69
N ILE A 125 -9.06 -11.47 20.66
CA ILE A 125 -8.72 -10.32 19.81
C ILE A 125 -9.27 -9.05 20.43
N ASP A 126 -8.43 -8.37 21.20
CA ASP A 126 -8.75 -7.12 21.86
C ASP A 126 -7.76 -6.02 21.45
N PHE A 127 -8.21 -5.13 20.56
CA PHE A 127 -7.40 -4.01 20.07
C PHE A 127 -7.14 -2.94 21.14
N ALA A 128 -7.96 -2.84 22.19
CA ALA A 128 -7.82 -1.80 23.21
C ALA A 128 -6.63 -2.08 24.15
N HIS A 129 -6.35 -3.35 24.42
CA HIS A 129 -5.25 -3.79 25.29
C HIS A 129 -4.06 -4.37 24.51
N SER A 130 -4.06 -4.28 23.18
CA SER A 130 -2.96 -4.79 22.36
C SER A 130 -1.71 -3.92 22.46
N ASP A 131 -0.53 -4.55 22.48
CA ASP A 131 0.75 -3.84 22.50
C ASP A 131 1.47 -3.96 21.14
N VAL A 132 1.94 -2.83 20.61
CA VAL A 132 2.73 -2.76 19.38
C VAL A 132 4.23 -2.59 19.65
N HIS A 133 4.60 -2.23 20.88
CA HIS A 133 5.94 -1.87 21.33
C HIS A 133 6.61 -2.93 22.21
N TYR A 134 6.00 -4.12 22.36
CA TYR A 134 6.57 -5.22 23.13
C TYR A 134 8.03 -5.52 22.75
N ASN A 135 8.84 -5.82 23.76
CA ASN A 135 10.25 -6.15 23.60
C ASN A 135 10.71 -7.20 24.64
N PRO A 136 10.11 -8.40 24.66
CA PRO A 136 10.55 -9.47 25.54
C PRO A 136 11.90 -10.04 25.07
N GLU A 137 12.61 -10.73 25.97
CA GLU A 137 13.89 -11.39 25.62
C GLU A 137 13.71 -12.46 24.53
N LYS A 138 12.58 -13.18 24.56
CA LYS A 138 12.23 -14.22 23.59
C LYS A 138 10.78 -14.08 23.16
N VAL A 139 10.54 -14.41 21.90
CA VAL A 139 9.21 -14.53 21.31
C VAL A 139 9.02 -15.95 20.76
N PRO A 140 7.82 -16.55 20.86
CA PRO A 140 6.60 -15.98 21.42
C PRO A 140 6.62 -15.95 22.96
N GLU A 141 6.04 -14.90 23.53
CA GLU A 141 5.86 -14.78 24.99
C GLU A 141 4.75 -15.72 25.49
N LYS A 142 4.94 -16.29 26.69
CA LYS A 142 3.93 -17.19 27.29
C LYS A 142 2.63 -16.43 27.52
N GLY A 143 1.49 -17.07 27.25
CA GLY A 143 0.17 -16.45 27.39
C GLY A 143 -0.23 -15.50 26.26
N HIS A 144 0.64 -15.27 25.27
CA HIS A 144 0.40 -14.31 24.19
C HIS A 144 0.32 -14.97 22.81
N PHE A 145 -0.42 -14.33 21.91
CA PHE A 145 -0.37 -14.58 20.48
C PHE A 145 -0.18 -13.25 19.73
N TYR A 146 0.17 -13.31 18.44
CA TYR A 146 0.53 -12.12 17.69
C TYR A 146 -0.34 -11.97 16.45
N LEU A 147 -0.93 -10.79 16.27
CA LEU A 147 -1.79 -10.41 15.15
C LEU A 147 -1.09 -9.34 14.29
N PRO A 148 -0.43 -9.71 13.18
CA PRO A 148 0.08 -8.74 12.21
C PRO A 148 -1.05 -8.11 11.40
N VAL A 149 -1.22 -6.79 11.50
CA VAL A 149 -2.19 -6.00 10.73
C VAL A 149 -1.47 -5.18 9.65
N ALA A 150 -2.05 -5.15 8.46
CA ALA A 150 -1.56 -4.39 7.31
C ALA A 150 -2.76 -3.93 6.43
N CYS A 151 -2.50 -3.42 5.23
CA CYS A 151 -3.58 -3.16 4.27
C CYS A 151 -4.22 -4.48 3.83
N GLN A 152 -5.55 -4.57 3.98
CA GLN A 152 -6.31 -5.79 3.71
C GLN A 152 -6.71 -5.95 2.22
N GLN A 153 -6.32 -5.00 1.35
CA GLN A 153 -6.64 -4.99 -0.10
C GLN A 153 -8.10 -5.32 -0.44
N CYS A 154 -9.01 -4.61 0.23
CA CYS A 154 -10.47 -4.74 0.12
C CYS A 154 -10.97 -4.83 -1.33
N GLN A 155 -11.91 -5.75 -1.58
CA GLN A 155 -12.74 -5.81 -2.79
C GLN A 155 -13.67 -4.60 -2.88
N ASN A 156 -14.23 -4.16 -1.74
CA ASN A 156 -15.00 -2.94 -1.61
C ASN A 156 -14.22 -1.86 -0.80
N PRO A 157 -13.20 -1.21 -1.40
CA PRO A 157 -12.32 -0.30 -0.68
C PRO A 157 -12.93 1.10 -0.54
N GLN A 158 -13.40 1.46 0.66
CA GLN A 158 -13.87 2.82 0.97
C GLN A 158 -12.78 3.88 0.78
N CYS A 159 -11.51 3.48 0.94
CA CYS A 159 -10.39 4.38 0.77
C CYS A 159 -10.18 4.88 -0.68
N THR A 160 -10.73 4.21 -1.69
CA THR A 160 -10.70 4.69 -3.09
C THR A 160 -11.87 5.63 -3.39
N THR A 161 -13.06 5.37 -2.82
CA THR A 161 -14.26 6.18 -3.07
C THR A 161 -14.13 7.60 -2.52
N VAL A 162 -13.41 7.78 -1.42
CA VAL A 162 -13.21 9.10 -0.78
C VAL A 162 -12.08 9.93 -1.40
N CYS A 163 -11.36 9.44 -2.41
CA CYS A 163 -10.23 10.16 -2.99
C CYS A 163 -10.73 11.21 -4.01
N PRO A 164 -10.65 12.53 -3.72
CA PRO A 164 -11.24 13.55 -4.60
C PRO A 164 -10.55 13.66 -5.96
N VAL A 165 -9.28 13.24 -6.04
CA VAL A 165 -8.46 13.31 -7.26
C VAL A 165 -8.24 11.93 -7.89
N LYS A 166 -8.92 10.88 -7.40
CA LYS A 166 -8.80 9.49 -7.89
C LYS A 166 -7.35 8.97 -7.97
N ALA A 167 -6.48 9.43 -7.08
CA ALA A 167 -5.08 8.96 -6.98
C ALA A 167 -4.94 7.52 -6.44
N THR A 168 -6.05 6.86 -6.10
CA THR A 168 -6.05 5.47 -5.62
C THR A 168 -7.26 4.74 -6.20
N TRP A 169 -7.03 3.55 -6.73
CA TRP A 169 -8.04 2.71 -7.37
C TRP A 169 -7.68 1.24 -7.15
N GLN A 170 -8.56 0.34 -7.58
CA GLN A 170 -8.32 -1.10 -7.57
C GLN A 170 -7.96 -1.55 -8.99
N GLU A 171 -6.86 -2.29 -9.12
CA GLU A 171 -6.45 -2.91 -10.38
C GLU A 171 -7.16 -4.26 -10.59
N PRO A 172 -7.25 -4.78 -11.84
CA PRO A 172 -7.87 -6.08 -12.14
C PRO A 172 -7.31 -7.26 -11.34
N ASP A 173 -6.03 -7.18 -10.95
CA ASP A 173 -5.35 -8.19 -10.13
C ASP A 173 -5.74 -8.16 -8.63
N GLY A 174 -6.68 -7.29 -8.25
CA GLY A 174 -7.17 -7.10 -6.89
C GLY A 174 -6.33 -6.16 -6.03
N ILE A 175 -5.17 -5.68 -6.50
CA ILE A 175 -4.34 -4.78 -5.71
C ILE A 175 -4.96 -3.38 -5.72
N VAL A 176 -5.22 -2.83 -4.53
CA VAL A 176 -5.54 -1.40 -4.41
C VAL A 176 -4.22 -0.64 -4.57
N VAL A 177 -4.11 0.25 -5.55
CA VAL A 177 -2.89 1.00 -5.83
C VAL A 177 -3.02 2.46 -5.40
N VAL A 178 -1.88 3.14 -5.25
CA VAL A 178 -1.83 4.58 -5.01
C VAL A 178 -0.80 5.18 -5.96
N ASP A 179 -1.21 6.11 -6.80
CA ASP A 179 -0.27 6.93 -7.55
C ASP A 179 0.22 8.07 -6.66
N TYR A 180 1.49 7.98 -6.25
CA TYR A 180 2.13 8.98 -5.42
C TYR A 180 2.27 10.35 -6.10
N ASN A 181 2.39 10.39 -7.43
CA ASN A 181 2.50 11.66 -8.17
C ASN A 181 1.16 12.40 -8.18
N TRP A 182 0.06 11.64 -8.21
CA TRP A 182 -1.29 12.20 -8.26
C TRP A 182 -1.86 12.50 -6.86
N CYS A 183 -1.35 11.83 -5.83
CA CYS A 183 -1.76 12.03 -4.45
C CYS A 183 -1.51 13.48 -3.96
N ILE A 184 -2.59 14.23 -3.73
CA ILE A 184 -2.51 15.59 -3.18
C ILE A 184 -2.28 15.64 -1.66
N GLY A 185 -2.45 14.51 -0.97
CA GLY A 185 -2.21 14.42 0.47
C GLY A 185 -3.34 14.94 1.35
N CYS A 186 -4.60 14.89 0.91
CA CYS A 186 -5.77 15.31 1.70
C CYS A 186 -6.12 14.38 2.87
N ARG A 187 -5.54 13.16 2.90
CA ARG A 187 -5.67 12.16 4.00
C ARG A 187 -7.07 11.57 4.24
N TYR A 188 -8.08 11.93 3.46
CA TYR A 188 -9.42 11.32 3.59
C TYR A 188 -9.41 9.80 3.47
N CYS A 189 -8.55 9.27 2.59
CA CYS A 189 -8.37 7.82 2.47
C CYS A 189 -7.84 7.15 3.76
N MET A 190 -7.12 7.87 4.63
CA MET A 190 -6.69 7.36 5.93
C MET A 190 -7.86 7.28 6.90
N ALA A 191 -8.67 8.34 6.97
CA ALA A 191 -9.87 8.36 7.82
C ALA A 191 -10.89 7.30 7.40
N ALA A 192 -11.03 7.04 6.10
CA ALA A 192 -11.93 6.02 5.57
C ALA A 192 -11.41 4.58 5.74
N CYS A 193 -10.14 4.36 6.08
CA CYS A 193 -9.59 3.03 6.21
C CYS A 193 -9.83 2.49 7.63
N PRO A 194 -10.68 1.45 7.81
CA PRO A 194 -11.01 0.97 9.16
C PRO A 194 -9.87 0.20 9.84
N TYR A 195 -8.78 -0.06 9.11
CA TYR A 195 -7.62 -0.82 9.57
C TYR A 195 -6.42 0.05 9.93
N GLY A 196 -6.51 1.38 9.75
CA GLY A 196 -5.36 2.28 9.94
C GLY A 196 -4.17 2.02 9.00
N ALA A 197 -4.39 1.29 7.89
CA ALA A 197 -3.32 0.74 7.06
C ALA A 197 -2.70 1.72 6.04
N ARG A 198 -3.03 3.02 6.14
CA ARG A 198 -2.52 4.08 5.26
C ARG A 198 -1.70 5.05 6.09
N HIS A 199 -0.49 5.36 5.63
CA HIS A 199 0.47 6.19 6.33
C HIS A 199 0.75 7.46 5.53
N PHE A 200 0.84 8.60 6.21
CA PHE A 200 1.15 9.87 5.58
C PHE A 200 2.62 10.23 5.75
N ASN A 201 3.27 10.64 4.66
CA ASN A 201 4.64 11.14 4.70
C ASN A 201 4.65 12.60 5.18
N TRP A 202 4.93 12.82 6.47
CA TRP A 202 4.97 14.16 7.04
C TRP A 202 6.24 14.93 6.69
N GLY A 203 7.38 14.23 6.65
CA GLY A 203 8.69 14.75 6.23
C GLY A 203 9.06 14.29 4.82
N GLU A 204 10.24 14.71 4.36
CA GLU A 204 10.89 14.02 3.24
C GLU A 204 11.39 12.66 3.74
N PRO A 205 11.07 11.56 3.05
CA PRO A 205 11.57 10.24 3.46
C PRO A 205 13.09 10.16 3.38
N GLU A 206 13.70 9.81 4.51
CA GLU A 206 15.13 9.51 4.57
C GLU A 206 15.33 7.99 4.48
N ILE A 207 16.08 7.56 3.47
CA ILE A 207 16.42 6.17 3.22
C ILE A 207 17.92 6.14 2.89
N PRO A 208 18.75 5.39 3.65
CA PRO A 208 20.16 5.23 3.33
C PRO A 208 20.32 4.72 1.89
N ALA A 209 21.26 5.31 1.14
CA ALA A 209 21.44 4.96 -0.27
C ALA A 209 21.77 3.48 -0.43
N GLU A 210 22.52 2.91 0.52
CA GLU A 210 22.96 1.52 0.60
C GLU A 210 21.78 0.54 0.72
N GLU A 211 20.71 0.95 1.41
CA GLU A 211 19.52 0.12 1.67
C GLU A 211 18.42 0.27 0.61
N LEU A 212 18.59 1.14 -0.38
CA LEU A 212 17.59 1.33 -1.43
C LEU A 212 17.46 0.10 -2.30
N ASN A 213 16.22 -0.41 -2.39
CA ASN A 213 15.85 -1.38 -3.41
C ASN A 213 15.69 -0.66 -4.75
N THR A 214 16.53 -1.01 -5.72
CA THR A 214 16.58 -0.40 -7.06
C THR A 214 15.62 -1.04 -8.05
N ASP A 215 15.10 -2.25 -7.78
CA ASP A 215 14.06 -2.89 -8.59
C ASP A 215 12.69 -2.37 -8.16
N MET A 216 12.14 -1.46 -8.96
CA MET A 216 10.96 -0.69 -8.62
C MET A 216 9.78 -0.98 -9.53
N HIS A 217 8.60 -0.66 -9.01
CA HIS A 217 7.38 -0.53 -9.81
C HIS A 217 6.77 0.86 -9.66
N TYR A 218 6.24 1.44 -10.74
CA TYR A 218 5.66 2.79 -10.75
C TYR A 218 4.57 2.99 -9.67
N LEU A 219 3.72 1.99 -9.43
CA LEU A 219 2.69 2.02 -8.38
C LEU A 219 3.11 1.34 -7.07
N GLY A 220 4.38 0.96 -6.94
CA GLY A 220 4.90 0.11 -5.87
C GLY A 220 5.87 0.81 -4.93
N ASN A 221 7.05 0.24 -4.80
CA ASN A 221 8.11 0.59 -3.86
C ASN A 221 8.96 1.81 -4.23
N ARG A 222 8.46 2.77 -5.03
CA ARG A 222 9.22 4.01 -5.30
C ARG A 222 9.49 4.77 -3.99
N PRO A 223 10.62 5.46 -3.84
CA PRO A 223 10.83 6.39 -2.73
C PRO A 223 9.75 7.47 -2.76
N ARG A 224 9.07 7.69 -1.62
CA ARG A 224 7.94 8.61 -1.54
C ARG A 224 8.44 10.06 -1.45
N MET A 225 7.53 10.98 -1.78
CA MET A 225 7.73 12.41 -1.59
C MET A 225 6.97 12.90 -0.36
N LYS A 226 7.42 13.98 0.26
CA LYS A 226 6.69 14.60 1.36
C LYS A 226 5.23 14.88 0.98
N GLY A 227 4.33 14.52 1.87
CA GLY A 227 2.90 14.80 1.83
C GLY A 227 2.04 13.84 1.01
N VAL A 228 2.55 12.67 0.65
CA VAL A 228 1.74 11.63 0.00
C VAL A 228 1.35 10.55 1.00
N VAL A 229 0.25 9.86 0.71
CA VAL A 229 -0.19 8.70 1.48
C VAL A 229 0.36 7.44 0.82
N GLU A 230 0.86 6.52 1.63
CA GLU A 230 1.36 5.21 1.22
C GLU A 230 0.68 4.08 2.00
N LYS A 231 0.79 2.86 1.49
CA LYS A 231 0.24 1.65 2.11
C LYS A 231 0.92 0.42 1.52
N CYS A 232 0.71 -0.74 2.15
CA CYS A 232 1.04 -2.02 1.54
C CYS A 232 0.37 -2.18 0.17
N THR A 233 1.15 -2.60 -0.83
CA THR A 233 0.75 -2.86 -2.22
C THR A 233 0.94 -4.33 -2.60
N PHE A 234 0.96 -5.24 -1.61
CA PHE A 234 1.32 -6.64 -1.80
C PHE A 234 2.66 -6.86 -2.52
N CYS A 235 3.59 -5.90 -2.39
CA CYS A 235 4.87 -5.90 -3.11
C CYS A 235 4.63 -6.08 -4.62
N ILE A 236 3.83 -5.22 -5.24
CA ILE A 236 3.46 -5.23 -6.67
C ILE A 236 4.66 -5.46 -7.61
N GLN A 237 5.83 -4.92 -7.27
CA GLN A 237 7.09 -5.10 -7.99
C GLN A 237 7.61 -6.56 -8.00
N ARG A 238 7.16 -7.38 -7.07
CA ARG A 238 7.50 -8.81 -6.94
C ARG A 238 6.39 -9.70 -7.49
N VAL A 239 5.14 -9.49 -7.06
CA VAL A 239 4.04 -10.42 -7.34
C VAL A 239 3.66 -10.46 -8.81
N ARG A 240 3.75 -9.34 -9.53
CA ARG A 240 3.54 -9.31 -10.99
C ARG A 240 4.65 -10.03 -11.76
N LYS A 241 5.82 -10.29 -11.12
CA LYS A 241 6.92 -11.09 -11.66
C LYS A 241 6.90 -12.56 -11.19
N GLY A 242 5.79 -13.00 -10.59
CA GLY A 242 5.64 -14.37 -10.07
C GLY A 242 6.42 -14.67 -8.78
N LYS A 243 6.91 -13.64 -8.08
CA LYS A 243 7.60 -13.80 -6.79
C LYS A 243 6.65 -13.54 -5.62
N TYR A 244 6.90 -14.17 -4.48
CA TYR A 244 6.11 -13.88 -3.28
C TYR A 244 6.43 -12.48 -2.72
N PRO A 245 5.49 -11.85 -1.98
CA PRO A 245 5.79 -10.65 -1.21
C PRO A 245 6.94 -10.88 -0.23
N SER A 246 7.80 -9.89 0.01
CA SER A 246 8.98 -10.06 0.88
C SER A 246 8.61 -10.48 2.31
N CYS A 247 7.46 -10.01 2.80
CA CYS A 247 6.96 -10.37 4.12
C CYS A 247 6.56 -11.85 4.23
N VAL A 248 6.18 -12.49 3.12
CA VAL A 248 5.86 -13.92 3.03
C VAL A 248 7.16 -14.73 3.04
N GLU A 249 8.09 -14.40 2.14
CA GLU A 249 9.36 -15.13 1.98
C GLU A 249 10.23 -15.10 3.25
N VAL A 250 10.28 -13.97 3.96
CA VAL A 250 11.12 -13.84 5.16
C VAL A 250 10.55 -14.57 6.39
N CYS A 251 9.30 -15.04 6.34
CA CYS A 251 8.62 -15.58 7.51
C CYS A 251 9.23 -16.93 7.92
N PRO A 252 9.97 -17.02 9.04
CA PRO A 252 10.75 -18.21 9.38
C PRO A 252 9.86 -19.41 9.74
N VAL A 253 8.63 -19.13 10.15
CA VAL A 253 7.65 -20.11 10.60
C VAL A 253 6.59 -20.42 9.55
N GLY A 254 6.66 -19.82 8.35
CA GLY A 254 5.68 -20.05 7.29
C GLY A 254 4.24 -19.64 7.65
N ALA A 255 4.06 -18.69 8.57
CA ALA A 255 2.75 -18.22 9.03
C ALA A 255 2.01 -17.38 7.97
N ARG A 256 2.72 -16.86 6.99
CA ARG A 256 2.21 -15.93 5.98
C ARG A 256 2.04 -16.68 4.66
N LYS A 257 0.82 -16.69 4.12
CA LYS A 257 0.43 -17.36 2.88
C LYS A 257 -0.09 -16.34 1.88
N PHE A 258 0.20 -16.53 0.60
CA PHE A 258 -0.17 -15.60 -0.46
C PHE A 258 -0.43 -16.37 -1.75
N GLY A 259 -1.42 -15.95 -2.53
CA GLY A 259 -1.77 -16.65 -3.76
C GLY A 259 -2.89 -15.97 -4.54
N ASN A 260 -3.29 -16.61 -5.64
CA ASN A 260 -4.40 -16.20 -6.49
C ASN A 260 -5.70 -16.82 -5.99
N LEU A 261 -6.67 -16.00 -5.60
CA LEU A 261 -7.99 -16.42 -5.14
C LEU A 261 -8.82 -17.11 -6.23
N LEU A 262 -8.58 -16.77 -7.50
CA LEU A 262 -9.27 -17.36 -8.65
C LEU A 262 -8.70 -18.72 -9.06
N ASP A 263 -7.52 -19.07 -8.57
CA ASP A 263 -6.91 -20.39 -8.80
C ASP A 263 -7.42 -21.40 -7.75
N PRO A 264 -8.19 -22.42 -8.15
CA PRO A 264 -8.75 -23.40 -7.23
C PRO A 264 -7.68 -24.25 -6.54
N GLU A 265 -6.51 -24.42 -7.15
CA GLU A 265 -5.39 -25.19 -6.60
C GLU A 265 -4.46 -24.34 -5.71
N SER A 266 -4.78 -23.05 -5.53
CA SER A 266 -3.96 -22.15 -4.73
C SER A 266 -4.03 -22.48 -3.24
N GLU A 267 -2.92 -22.21 -2.53
CA GLU A 267 -2.86 -22.37 -1.08
C GLU A 267 -3.93 -21.52 -0.35
N ILE A 268 -4.26 -20.35 -0.89
CA ILE A 268 -5.33 -19.51 -0.35
C ILE A 268 -6.69 -20.19 -0.49
N ARG A 269 -7.00 -20.75 -1.66
CA ARG A 269 -8.26 -21.46 -1.88
C ARG A 269 -8.40 -22.64 -0.92
N TYR A 270 -7.36 -23.45 -0.80
CA TYR A 270 -7.32 -24.54 0.16
C TYR A 270 -7.63 -24.07 1.59
N ILE A 271 -7.02 -22.95 2.03
CA ILE A 271 -7.26 -22.40 3.37
C ILE A 271 -8.72 -21.95 3.55
N LEU A 272 -9.28 -21.23 2.58
CA LEU A 272 -10.65 -20.75 2.65
C LEU A 272 -11.68 -21.89 2.69
N GLU A 273 -11.40 -23.02 2.05
CA GLU A 273 -12.30 -24.18 2.01
C GLU A 273 -12.14 -25.11 3.21
N ASN A 274 -10.91 -25.27 3.73
CA ASN A 274 -10.60 -26.31 4.72
C ASN A 274 -10.34 -25.78 6.14
N LYS A 275 -10.17 -24.47 6.32
CA LYS A 275 -9.83 -23.87 7.61
C LYS A 275 -10.90 -22.89 8.06
N ARG A 276 -11.02 -22.71 9.38
CA ARG A 276 -11.84 -21.64 9.96
C ARG A 276 -11.10 -20.32 9.81
N VAL A 277 -11.61 -19.48 8.92
CA VAL A 277 -11.05 -18.18 8.64
C VAL A 277 -11.80 -17.08 9.40
N LEU A 278 -11.04 -16.11 9.86
CA LEU A 278 -11.49 -14.88 10.47
C LEU A 278 -11.23 -13.74 9.49
N VAL A 279 -12.27 -12.95 9.26
CA VAL A 279 -12.19 -11.68 8.54
C VAL A 279 -12.14 -10.55 9.56
N LEU A 280 -11.12 -9.71 9.47
CA LEU A 280 -10.99 -8.57 10.38
C LEU A 280 -12.05 -7.51 10.05
N LYS A 281 -12.84 -7.10 11.05
CA LYS A 281 -13.90 -6.09 10.92
C LYS A 281 -14.93 -6.42 9.83
N GLU A 282 -15.38 -7.66 9.81
CA GLU A 282 -16.34 -8.19 8.83
C GLU A 282 -17.64 -7.36 8.78
N GLU A 283 -18.08 -6.83 9.93
CA GLU A 283 -19.28 -6.00 10.08
C GLU A 283 -19.30 -4.75 9.20
N LEU A 284 -18.13 -4.28 8.74
CA LEU A 284 -18.00 -3.10 7.88
C LEU A 284 -18.16 -3.41 6.39
N ASN A 285 -18.34 -4.68 6.02
CA ASN A 285 -18.56 -5.15 4.65
C ASN A 285 -17.57 -4.58 3.62
N THR A 286 -16.30 -4.47 4.02
CA THR A 286 -15.20 -4.01 3.13
C THR A 286 -14.72 -5.14 2.20
N GLN A 287 -15.13 -6.39 2.47
CA GLN A 287 -14.75 -7.59 1.72
C GLN A 287 -13.21 -7.69 1.53
N PRO A 288 -12.43 -7.79 2.62
CA PRO A 288 -10.98 -7.85 2.55
C PRO A 288 -10.49 -9.13 1.87
N ARG A 289 -9.38 -9.02 1.12
CA ARG A 289 -8.64 -10.16 0.54
C ARG A 289 -7.50 -10.61 1.46
N PHE A 290 -7.69 -10.42 2.75
CA PHE A 290 -6.72 -10.72 3.78
C PHE A 290 -7.44 -11.44 4.90
N TYR A 291 -7.09 -12.70 5.06
CA TYR A 291 -7.75 -13.64 5.96
C TYR A 291 -6.81 -14.02 7.10
N TYR A 292 -7.35 -14.21 8.29
CA TYR A 292 -6.62 -14.78 9.43
C TYR A 292 -7.17 -16.16 9.69
N PHE A 293 -6.36 -17.10 10.16
CA PHE A 293 -6.86 -18.42 10.53
C PHE A 293 -5.99 -19.03 11.62
N PHE A 294 -6.49 -20.10 12.23
CA PHE A 294 -5.72 -20.93 13.15
C PHE A 294 -5.51 -22.29 12.49
N GLY A 295 -4.26 -22.64 12.20
CA GLY A 295 -3.89 -23.86 11.51
C GLY A 295 -3.91 -25.15 12.34
N VAL A 296 -4.46 -25.13 13.57
CA VAL A 296 -4.48 -26.28 14.50
C VAL A 296 -4.99 -27.55 13.82
#